data_AF-A0A9W7EER5-F1
#
_entry.id   AF-A0A9W7EER5-F1
#
_cell.length_a   1.000
_cell.length_b   1.000
_cell.length_c   1.000
_cell.angle_alpha   90.00
_cell.angle_beta   90.00
_cell.angle_gamma   90.00
#
_symmetry.space_group_name_H-M   'P 1'
#
loop_
_entity.id
_entity.type
_entity.pdbx_description
1 polymer ?
#
loop_
_entity_poly.entity_id
_entity_poly.type
_entity_poly.pdbx_seq_one_letter_code
_entity_poly.pdbx_strand_id
1 'polypeptide(L)'
;MSTPSRKELLPSNMKGGACHVANKKRGVALSKSIKEGTKMVHKEAENVFFIRSFLKGNININAYAKMTGNLYHVYTMLESVLDENEHLLFGTHQPEALNRSDRLLDDWRYLSGRVSSTAYPEASPATVDYVERLEKIANSSEAHLLIAHAYTRYMGDLSGGQILARCARKALNLPETGEGGSFYEFPGICPKNFKNVYRSKLDELPYEHEMLVSEANVAFALNIRIFEEIDVYNGVEGAIVRPLEFALSAAKKWKEDKEAGKRKNSGPACPFGFTSKTNMTRCPVMGSKNMNGVRTMSKARCPWPFILLHDPKRRFQDWQSWLVLAGAYGFAVSLITSK
;
A
#
# COMPACT_ATOMS: atom_id res chain seq x y z
N MET A 1 17.13 -18.96 64.48
CA MET A 1 17.03 -17.54 64.87
C MET A 1 18.15 -16.74 64.21
N SER A 2 18.00 -15.41 64.10
CA SER A 2 19.07 -14.39 63.97
C SER A 2 20.21 -14.61 62.97
N THR A 3 20.15 -13.91 61.84
CA THR A 3 21.29 -13.55 60.97
C THR A 3 22.05 -12.32 61.51
N PRO A 4 23.38 -12.22 61.29
CA PRO A 4 24.10 -10.96 61.26
C PRO A 4 24.35 -10.48 59.82
N SER A 5 23.61 -9.44 59.43
CA SER A 5 24.14 -8.15 58.97
C SER A 5 25.40 -8.13 58.09
N ARG A 6 25.22 -8.05 56.76
CA ARG A 6 26.27 -7.58 55.83
C ARG A 6 26.21 -6.05 55.68
N LYS A 7 27.17 -5.34 56.28
CA LYS A 7 27.52 -3.96 55.92
C LYS A 7 28.84 -3.97 55.14
N GLU A 8 29.10 -2.85 54.46
CA GLU A 8 30.29 -2.57 53.64
C GLU A 8 30.39 -3.42 52.33
N LEU A 9 30.83 -2.89 51.19
CA LEU A 9 31.31 -1.53 50.88
C LEU A 9 30.40 -0.84 49.85
N LEU A 10 30.35 0.50 49.88
CA LEU A 10 29.82 1.36 48.83
C LEU A 10 30.95 2.26 48.29
N PRO A 11 31.36 2.14 47.01
CA PRO A 11 32.06 3.22 46.32
C PRO A 11 31.10 4.38 46.06
N SER A 12 31.51 5.60 46.40
CA SER A 12 30.76 6.82 46.07
C SER A 12 31.10 7.31 44.64
N ASN A 13 30.32 8.28 44.16
CA ASN A 13 30.48 9.01 42.89
C ASN A 13 30.21 8.24 41.57
N MET A 14 28.96 8.30 41.12
CA MET A 14 28.65 8.69 39.73
C MET A 14 27.58 9.77 39.71
N LYS A 15 28.02 11.03 39.53
CA LYS A 15 27.16 12.16 39.13
C LYS A 15 27.28 12.35 37.61
N GLY A 16 26.20 12.79 36.96
CA GLY A 16 26.27 13.36 35.61
C GLY A 16 26.40 12.33 34.48
N GLY A 17 25.30 11.66 34.15
CA GLY A 17 25.23 10.68 33.06
C GLY A 17 23.90 10.74 32.31
N ALA A 18 23.33 11.93 32.12
CA ALA A 18 22.08 12.11 31.37
C ALA A 18 22.33 11.83 29.88
N CYS A 19 22.20 10.56 29.49
CA CYS A 19 22.40 10.11 28.12
C CYS A 19 21.49 10.92 27.20
N HIS A 20 22.11 11.83 26.43
CA HIS A 20 21.44 12.55 25.36
C HIS A 20 21.12 11.54 24.26
N VAL A 21 19.92 10.96 24.36
CA VAL A 21 19.25 10.32 23.22
C VAL A 21 19.08 11.40 22.18
N ALA A 22 20.09 11.52 21.31
CA ALA A 22 20.18 12.57 20.32
C ALA A 22 18.91 12.52 19.49
N ASN A 23 18.09 13.58 19.56
CA ASN A 23 16.80 13.65 18.90
C ASN A 23 17.02 13.87 17.40
N LYS A 24 17.53 12.83 16.72
CA LYS A 24 17.73 12.71 15.29
C LYS A 24 16.42 13.12 14.65
N LYS A 25 16.40 14.32 14.04
CA LYS A 25 15.21 14.93 13.40
C LYS A 25 14.51 13.84 12.60
N ARG A 26 13.39 13.33 13.11
CA ARG A 26 12.79 12.11 12.54
C ARG A 26 12.41 12.41 11.10
N GLY A 27 13.03 11.68 10.17
CA GLY A 27 12.69 11.75 8.75
C GLY A 27 11.26 11.28 8.53
N VAL A 28 10.79 11.35 7.29
CA VAL A 28 9.53 10.71 6.91
C VAL A 28 9.68 9.21 7.16
N ALA A 29 8.89 8.67 8.09
CA ALA A 29 8.93 7.27 8.51
C ALA A 29 8.86 6.31 7.31
N LEU A 30 9.48 5.13 7.38
CA LEU A 30 9.55 4.20 6.25
C LEU A 30 8.16 3.73 5.82
N SER A 31 7.31 3.37 6.79
CA SER A 31 5.93 2.92 6.59
C SER A 31 5.08 3.95 5.82
N LYS A 32 5.35 5.24 6.04
CA LYS A 32 4.78 6.38 5.32
C LYS A 32 5.46 6.56 3.95
N SER A 33 6.78 6.46 3.90
CA SER A 33 7.57 6.60 2.67
C SER A 33 7.17 5.59 1.60
N ILE A 34 6.97 4.31 1.97
CA ILE A 34 6.49 3.27 1.06
C ILE A 34 5.06 3.55 0.63
N LYS A 35 4.16 3.86 1.56
CA LYS A 35 2.75 4.19 1.25
C LYS A 35 2.61 5.38 0.29
N GLU A 36 3.42 6.42 0.45
CA GLU A 36 3.38 7.60 -0.42
C GLU A 36 4.07 7.33 -1.76
N GLY A 37 5.17 6.57 -1.78
CA GLY A 37 5.93 6.24 -2.98
C GLY A 37 5.29 5.18 -3.89
N THR A 38 4.51 4.24 -3.36
CA THR A 38 3.78 3.23 -4.16
C THR A 38 2.38 3.69 -4.58
N LYS A 39 1.92 4.86 -4.13
CA LYS A 39 0.55 5.36 -4.36
C LYS A 39 0.13 5.36 -5.84
N MET A 40 1.06 5.62 -6.76
CA MET A 40 0.75 5.63 -8.20
C MET A 40 0.57 4.22 -8.75
N VAL A 41 1.48 3.29 -8.48
CA VAL A 41 1.38 1.90 -8.96
C VAL A 41 0.28 1.10 -8.25
N HIS A 42 -0.03 1.41 -6.99
CA HIS A 42 -1.24 0.92 -6.31
C HIS A 42 -2.50 1.32 -7.08
N LYS A 43 -2.58 2.57 -7.54
CA LYS A 43 -3.68 3.04 -8.38
C LYS A 43 -3.67 2.36 -9.76
N GLU A 44 -2.51 2.07 -10.35
CA GLU A 44 -2.44 1.26 -11.59
C GLU A 44 -3.04 -0.14 -11.34
N ALA A 45 -2.70 -0.82 -10.24
CA ALA A 45 -3.26 -2.13 -9.87
C ALA A 45 -4.78 -2.10 -9.64
N GLU A 46 -5.30 -1.07 -8.95
CA GLU A 46 -6.75 -0.85 -8.80
C GLU A 46 -7.47 -0.56 -10.12
N ASN A 47 -6.74 -0.28 -11.22
CA ASN A 47 -7.32 0.05 -12.53
C ASN A 47 -7.23 -1.05 -13.59
N VAL A 48 -6.57 -2.19 -13.30
CA VAL A 48 -6.58 -3.39 -14.15
C VAL A 48 -8.03 -3.88 -14.32
N PHE A 49 -8.44 -4.37 -15.50
CA PHE A 49 -9.84 -4.67 -15.77
C PHE A 49 -10.36 -5.78 -14.87
N PHE A 50 -9.57 -6.84 -14.66
CA PHE A 50 -9.88 -7.93 -13.74
C PHE A 50 -10.20 -7.41 -12.33
N ILE A 51 -9.33 -6.57 -11.75
CA ILE A 51 -9.52 -6.01 -10.40
C ILE A 51 -10.75 -5.09 -10.33
N ARG A 52 -10.97 -4.25 -11.35
CA ARG A 52 -12.16 -3.38 -11.44
C ARG A 52 -13.47 -4.16 -11.58
N SER A 53 -13.44 -5.31 -12.24
CA SER A 53 -14.60 -6.19 -12.41
C SER A 53 -14.86 -7.02 -11.15
N PHE A 54 -13.81 -7.60 -10.56
CA PHE A 54 -13.84 -8.31 -9.28
C PHE A 54 -14.42 -7.42 -8.15
N LEU A 55 -13.98 -6.16 -8.03
CA LEU A 55 -14.53 -5.21 -7.04
C LEU A 55 -16.01 -4.87 -7.25
N LYS A 56 -16.57 -5.07 -8.45
CA LYS A 56 -18.02 -4.95 -8.73
C LYS A 56 -18.81 -6.23 -8.42
N GLY A 57 -18.13 -7.34 -8.14
CA GLY A 57 -18.73 -8.68 -8.06
C GLY A 57 -18.77 -9.42 -9.40
N ASN A 58 -18.20 -8.86 -10.48
CA ASN A 58 -18.11 -9.50 -11.78
C ASN A 58 -16.82 -10.34 -11.85
N ILE A 59 -16.84 -11.55 -11.28
CA ILE A 59 -15.71 -12.48 -11.31
C ILE A 59 -16.18 -13.90 -11.67
N ASN A 60 -15.40 -14.58 -12.52
CA ASN A 60 -15.58 -15.98 -12.87
C ASN A 60 -14.76 -16.87 -11.91
N ILE A 61 -15.31 -18.00 -11.47
CA ILE A 61 -14.61 -18.95 -10.59
C ILE A 61 -13.28 -19.43 -11.18
N ASN A 62 -13.19 -19.64 -12.50
CA ASN A 62 -11.95 -20.07 -13.17
C ASN A 62 -10.87 -18.97 -13.15
N ALA A 63 -11.27 -17.71 -13.31
CA ALA A 63 -10.37 -16.56 -13.24
C ALA A 63 -9.86 -16.35 -11.80
N TYR A 64 -10.74 -16.55 -10.80
CA TYR A 64 -10.36 -16.51 -9.40
C TYR A 64 -9.44 -17.68 -9.03
N ALA A 65 -9.74 -18.91 -9.48
CA ALA A 65 -8.87 -20.07 -9.33
C ALA A 65 -7.49 -19.84 -9.95
N LYS A 66 -7.40 -19.30 -11.17
CA LYS A 66 -6.11 -18.99 -11.79
C LYS A 66 -5.35 -17.88 -11.04
N MET A 67 -6.03 -16.88 -10.49
CA MET A 67 -5.41 -15.91 -9.57
C MET A 67 -4.85 -16.61 -8.33
N THR A 68 -5.66 -17.38 -7.61
CA THR A 68 -5.26 -18.07 -6.38
C THR A 68 -4.10 -19.05 -6.62
N GLY A 69 -4.15 -19.80 -7.72
CA GLY A 69 -3.08 -20.72 -8.12
C GLY A 69 -1.78 -20.04 -8.54
N ASN A 70 -1.86 -18.87 -9.18
CA ASN A 70 -0.69 -18.02 -9.44
C ASN A 70 -0.12 -17.44 -8.13
N LEU A 71 -0.99 -16.97 -7.23
CA LEU A 71 -0.56 -16.45 -5.92
C LEU A 71 0.08 -17.53 -5.05
N TYR A 72 -0.40 -18.78 -5.07
CA TYR A 72 0.23 -19.89 -4.34
C TYR A 72 1.76 -19.91 -4.53
N HIS A 73 2.24 -19.91 -5.78
CA HIS A 73 3.67 -19.92 -6.10
C HIS A 73 4.41 -18.67 -5.59
N VAL A 74 3.80 -17.47 -5.73
CA VAL A 74 4.38 -16.23 -5.21
C VAL A 74 4.54 -16.28 -3.70
N TYR A 75 3.55 -16.81 -2.97
CA TYR A 75 3.61 -16.90 -1.51
C TYR A 75 4.52 -18.03 -1.03
N THR A 76 4.50 -19.22 -1.64
CA THR A 76 5.45 -20.30 -1.30
C THR A 76 6.90 -19.86 -1.47
N MET A 77 7.24 -19.18 -2.57
CA MET A 77 8.57 -18.61 -2.76
C MET A 77 8.85 -17.49 -1.75
N LEU A 78 7.93 -16.52 -1.60
CA LEU A 78 8.09 -15.40 -0.66
C LEU A 78 8.29 -15.87 0.79
N GLU A 79 7.55 -16.89 1.23
CA GLU A 79 7.62 -17.44 2.58
C GLU A 79 8.97 -18.13 2.80
N SER A 80 9.40 -19.04 1.91
CA SER A 80 10.72 -19.68 1.99
C SER A 80 11.86 -18.66 2.08
N VAL A 81 11.91 -17.68 1.17
CA VAL A 81 13.01 -16.70 1.17
C VAL A 81 12.97 -15.73 2.35
N LEU A 82 11.79 -15.51 2.96
CA LEU A 82 11.69 -14.72 4.20
C LEU A 82 12.16 -15.52 5.42
N ASP A 83 11.83 -16.82 5.50
CA ASP A 83 12.33 -17.73 6.53
C ASP A 83 13.87 -17.82 6.47
N GLU A 84 14.42 -18.10 5.27
CA GLU A 84 15.87 -18.19 4.99
C GLU A 84 16.64 -16.90 5.35
N ASN A 85 15.99 -15.73 5.22
CA ASN A 85 16.60 -14.42 5.42
C ASN A 85 16.12 -13.70 6.69
N GLU A 86 15.48 -14.38 7.66
CA GLU A 86 14.86 -13.77 8.85
C GLU A 86 15.78 -12.74 9.55
N HIS A 87 17.07 -13.07 9.65
CA HIS A 87 18.11 -12.25 10.27
C HIS A 87 18.25 -10.82 9.70
N LEU A 88 17.73 -10.56 8.50
CA LEU A 88 17.70 -9.23 7.86
C LEU A 88 16.36 -8.49 8.03
N LEU A 89 15.34 -9.12 8.60
CA LEU A 89 13.93 -8.67 8.55
C LEU A 89 13.43 -8.02 9.85
N PHE A 90 14.21 -8.08 10.95
CA PHE A 90 13.99 -7.36 12.22
C PHE A 90 12.55 -7.39 12.79
N GLY A 91 11.90 -8.56 12.73
CA GLY A 91 10.52 -8.74 13.24
C GLY A 91 9.42 -8.14 12.35
N THR A 92 9.73 -7.79 11.09
CA THR A 92 8.72 -7.70 10.02
C THR A 92 8.37 -9.08 9.44
N HIS A 93 9.24 -10.09 9.67
CA HIS A 93 8.93 -11.50 9.51
C HIS A 93 8.10 -11.99 10.70
N GLN A 94 6.93 -12.60 10.44
CA GLN A 94 5.95 -13.05 11.45
C GLN A 94 5.13 -14.23 10.89
N PRO A 95 5.73 -15.43 10.71
CA PRO A 95 5.20 -16.47 9.83
C PRO A 95 3.87 -17.06 10.33
N GLU A 96 3.77 -17.35 11.63
CA GLU A 96 2.52 -17.80 12.29
C GLU A 96 1.31 -16.88 12.01
N ALA A 97 1.59 -15.58 11.86
CA ALA A 97 0.58 -14.55 11.66
C ALA A 97 0.28 -14.27 10.17
N LEU A 98 1.22 -14.56 9.26
CA LEU A 98 1.19 -14.05 7.91
C LEU A 98 1.27 -15.10 6.80
N ASN A 99 1.92 -16.26 6.99
CA ASN A 99 2.09 -17.24 5.92
C ASN A 99 0.73 -17.74 5.39
N ARG A 100 0.62 -17.85 4.07
CA ARG A 100 -0.62 -18.01 3.28
C ARG A 100 -0.60 -19.21 2.33
N SER A 101 0.57 -19.74 1.99
CA SER A 101 0.75 -20.74 0.92
C SER A 101 -0.21 -21.93 1.03
N ASP A 102 -0.34 -22.56 2.20
CA ASP A 102 -1.29 -23.68 2.41
C ASP A 102 -2.75 -23.28 2.11
N ARG A 103 -3.20 -22.14 2.62
CA ARG A 103 -4.56 -21.61 2.40
C ARG A 103 -4.82 -21.26 0.93
N LEU A 104 -3.80 -20.79 0.20
CA LEU A 104 -3.87 -20.58 -1.24
C LEU A 104 -3.98 -21.91 -2.01
N LEU A 105 -3.29 -22.96 -1.57
CA LEU A 105 -3.35 -24.28 -2.20
C LEU A 105 -4.72 -24.93 -2.01
N ASP A 106 -5.28 -24.86 -0.79
CA ASP A 106 -6.60 -25.44 -0.50
C ASP A 106 -7.74 -24.61 -1.09
N ASP A 107 -7.64 -23.27 -1.10
CA ASP A 107 -8.56 -22.43 -1.86
C ASP A 107 -8.49 -22.76 -3.37
N TRP A 108 -7.30 -22.98 -3.94
CA TRP A 108 -7.15 -23.38 -5.34
C TRP A 108 -7.78 -24.77 -5.60
N ARG A 109 -7.55 -25.75 -4.72
CA ARG A 109 -8.19 -27.08 -4.82
C ARG A 109 -9.71 -26.97 -4.80
N TYR A 110 -10.28 -26.15 -3.92
CA TYR A 110 -11.72 -25.91 -3.88
C TYR A 110 -12.23 -25.25 -5.17
N LEU A 111 -11.66 -24.10 -5.54
CA LEU A 111 -12.11 -23.28 -6.67
C LEU A 111 -11.94 -23.97 -8.04
N SER A 112 -11.02 -24.93 -8.16
CA SER A 112 -10.79 -25.72 -9.38
C SER A 112 -11.55 -27.06 -9.41
N GLY A 113 -12.35 -27.38 -8.38
CA GLY A 113 -13.07 -28.66 -8.28
C GLY A 113 -12.18 -29.87 -7.97
N ARG A 114 -11.00 -29.63 -7.38
CA ARG A 114 -9.91 -30.59 -7.13
C ARG A 114 -9.67 -30.88 -5.64
N VAL A 115 -10.70 -30.75 -4.81
CA VAL A 115 -10.63 -30.91 -3.33
C VAL A 115 -9.90 -32.19 -2.90
N SER A 116 -10.18 -33.33 -3.53
CA SER A 116 -9.54 -34.63 -3.23
C SER A 116 -8.27 -34.91 -4.05
N SER A 117 -7.63 -33.89 -4.64
CA SER A 117 -6.49 -34.05 -5.54
C SER A 117 -5.16 -33.63 -4.92
N THR A 118 -4.14 -34.47 -5.12
CA THR A 118 -2.73 -34.15 -4.86
C THR A 118 -2.11 -33.22 -5.90
N ALA A 119 -2.87 -32.75 -6.89
CA ALA A 119 -2.42 -31.77 -7.87
C ALA A 119 -2.08 -30.42 -7.23
N TYR A 120 -1.27 -29.64 -7.97
CA TYR A 120 -0.86 -28.28 -7.66
C TYR A 120 -1.22 -27.37 -8.84
N PRO A 121 -1.37 -26.05 -8.63
CA PRO A 121 -1.58 -25.10 -9.72
C PRO A 121 -0.35 -25.00 -10.64
N GLU A 122 -0.56 -24.80 -11.93
CA GLU A 122 0.52 -24.40 -12.84
C GLU A 122 0.80 -22.90 -12.71
N ALA A 123 2.08 -22.54 -12.51
CA ALA A 123 2.52 -21.15 -12.58
C ALA A 123 2.34 -20.61 -14.01
N SER A 124 1.96 -19.34 -14.14
CA SER A 124 1.96 -18.60 -15.41
C SER A 124 3.29 -17.87 -15.62
N PRO A 125 3.64 -17.45 -16.85
CA PRO A 125 4.89 -16.73 -17.12
C PRO A 125 5.15 -15.55 -16.18
N ALA A 126 4.16 -14.68 -15.92
CA ALA A 126 4.37 -13.56 -15.00
C ALA A 126 4.40 -13.94 -13.51
N THR A 127 3.94 -15.15 -13.18
CA THR A 127 4.16 -15.74 -11.86
C THR A 127 5.61 -16.22 -11.73
N VAL A 128 6.16 -16.86 -12.77
CA VAL A 128 7.57 -17.29 -12.82
C VAL A 128 8.51 -16.08 -12.70
N ASP A 129 8.28 -15.01 -13.47
CA ASP A 129 9.07 -13.76 -13.38
C ASP A 129 9.16 -13.19 -11.95
N TYR A 130 8.09 -13.33 -11.17
CA TYR A 130 8.00 -12.84 -9.81
C TYR A 130 8.71 -13.79 -8.83
N VAL A 131 8.51 -15.10 -8.98
CA VAL A 131 9.26 -16.13 -8.24
C VAL A 131 10.77 -15.96 -8.45
N GLU A 132 11.23 -15.81 -9.70
CA GLU A 132 12.62 -15.52 -10.04
C GLU A 132 13.12 -14.19 -9.45
N ARG A 133 12.28 -13.14 -9.40
CA ARG A 133 12.68 -11.87 -8.76
C ARG A 133 12.90 -12.04 -7.26
N LEU A 134 12.07 -12.83 -6.57
CA LEU A 134 12.20 -13.11 -5.14
C LEU A 134 13.49 -13.90 -4.86
N GLU A 135 13.69 -15.02 -5.55
CA GLU A 135 14.89 -15.86 -5.46
C GLU A 135 16.18 -15.06 -5.74
N LYS A 136 16.15 -14.20 -6.77
CA LYS A 136 17.28 -13.33 -7.14
C LYS A 136 17.58 -12.24 -6.11
N ILE A 137 16.59 -11.78 -5.33
CA ILE A 137 16.82 -10.87 -4.21
C ILE A 137 17.41 -11.65 -3.03
N ALA A 138 16.84 -12.80 -2.69
CA ALA A 138 17.28 -13.65 -1.59
C ALA A 138 18.75 -14.07 -1.71
N ASN A 139 19.16 -14.48 -2.91
CA ASN A 139 20.54 -14.87 -3.24
C ASN A 139 21.49 -13.67 -3.49
N SER A 140 21.25 -12.52 -2.85
CA SER A 140 22.03 -11.29 -3.08
C SER A 140 22.35 -10.52 -1.80
N SER A 141 23.33 -9.61 -1.87
CA SER A 141 23.60 -8.64 -0.80
C SER A 141 22.45 -7.65 -0.54
N GLU A 142 21.41 -7.65 -1.38
CA GLU A 142 20.20 -6.85 -1.24
C GLU A 142 19.00 -7.66 -0.70
N ALA A 143 19.21 -8.85 -0.11
CA ALA A 143 18.13 -9.70 0.43
C ALA A 143 17.17 -8.99 1.42
N HIS A 144 17.62 -7.93 2.09
CA HIS A 144 16.75 -7.06 2.89
C HIS A 144 15.60 -6.41 2.10
N LEU A 145 15.66 -6.37 0.77
CA LEU A 145 14.58 -5.87 -0.09
C LEU A 145 13.35 -6.80 -0.13
N LEU A 146 13.44 -8.04 0.36
CA LEU A 146 12.28 -8.92 0.55
C LEU A 146 11.20 -8.29 1.43
N ILE A 147 11.57 -7.41 2.36
CA ILE A 147 10.66 -6.58 3.18
C ILE A 147 9.68 -5.77 2.30
N ALA A 148 10.11 -5.31 1.12
CA ALA A 148 9.28 -4.55 0.20
C ALA A 148 8.20 -5.41 -0.48
N HIS A 149 8.51 -6.68 -0.77
CA HIS A 149 7.57 -7.67 -1.30
C HIS A 149 6.59 -8.13 -0.21
N ALA A 150 7.09 -8.46 0.98
CA ALA A 150 6.29 -8.80 2.17
C ALA A 150 5.31 -7.67 2.54
N TYR A 151 5.77 -6.40 2.54
CA TYR A 151 4.90 -5.24 2.70
C TYR A 151 3.78 -5.21 1.65
N THR A 152 4.16 -5.33 0.38
CA THR A 152 3.24 -5.16 -0.77
C THR A 152 2.14 -6.20 -0.76
N ARG A 153 2.48 -7.46 -0.45
CA ARG A 153 1.53 -8.56 -0.28
C ARG A 153 0.72 -8.43 1.01
N TYR A 154 1.32 -8.66 2.17
CA TYR A 154 0.59 -8.80 3.44
C TYR A 154 -0.18 -7.54 3.87
N MET A 155 0.34 -6.33 3.62
CA MET A 155 -0.41 -5.10 3.91
C MET A 155 -1.55 -4.87 2.91
N GLY A 156 -1.45 -5.43 1.71
CA GLY A 156 -2.52 -5.49 0.71
C GLY A 156 -3.65 -6.44 1.12
N ASP A 157 -3.32 -7.67 1.52
CA ASP A 157 -4.30 -8.70 1.93
C ASP A 157 -5.12 -8.26 3.15
N LEU A 158 -4.43 -7.72 4.16
CA LEU A 158 -5.04 -7.14 5.36
C LEU A 158 -5.78 -5.81 5.08
N SER A 159 -5.77 -5.27 3.85
CA SER A 159 -6.42 -4.00 3.47
C SER A 159 -7.44 -4.16 2.33
N GLY A 160 -6.96 -4.26 1.08
CA GLY A 160 -7.79 -4.42 -0.11
C GLY A 160 -8.28 -5.86 -0.28
N GLY A 161 -7.46 -6.84 0.11
CA GLY A 161 -7.84 -8.26 0.12
C GLY A 161 -9.10 -8.54 0.94
N GLN A 162 -9.25 -7.87 2.08
CA GLN A 162 -10.48 -7.93 2.89
C GLN A 162 -11.75 -7.46 2.15
N ILE A 163 -11.62 -6.61 1.12
CA ILE A 163 -12.74 -6.22 0.24
C ILE A 163 -12.96 -7.32 -0.81
N LEU A 164 -11.89 -7.75 -1.48
CA LEU A 164 -11.92 -8.81 -2.49
C LEU A 164 -12.52 -10.12 -1.95
N ALA A 165 -12.19 -10.52 -0.71
CA ALA A 165 -12.76 -11.67 -0.02
C ALA A 165 -14.30 -11.62 0.08
N ARG A 166 -14.85 -10.44 0.41
CA ARG A 166 -16.31 -10.25 0.47
C ARG A 166 -16.95 -10.22 -0.92
N CYS A 167 -16.26 -9.66 -1.91
CA CYS A 167 -16.67 -9.71 -3.31
C CYS A 167 -16.70 -11.16 -3.83
N ALA A 168 -15.65 -11.95 -3.58
CA ALA A 168 -15.56 -13.36 -3.98
C ALA A 168 -16.65 -14.21 -3.34
N ARG A 169 -16.77 -14.16 -2.00
CA ARG A 169 -17.78 -14.92 -1.25
C ARG A 169 -19.20 -14.64 -1.75
N LYS A 170 -19.53 -13.36 -2.02
CA LYS A 170 -20.84 -12.98 -2.56
C LYS A 170 -21.04 -13.35 -4.04
N ALA A 171 -20.03 -13.14 -4.88
CA ALA A 171 -20.16 -13.33 -6.33
C ALA A 171 -20.18 -14.82 -6.73
N LEU A 172 -19.43 -15.65 -6.02
CA LEU A 172 -19.26 -17.08 -6.30
C LEU A 172 -20.08 -17.98 -5.37
N ASN A 173 -20.84 -17.40 -4.43
CA ASN A 173 -21.59 -18.09 -3.38
C ASN A 173 -20.72 -19.07 -2.56
N LEU A 174 -19.51 -18.63 -2.19
CA LEU A 174 -18.58 -19.45 -1.38
C LEU A 174 -19.18 -19.70 0.02
N PRO A 175 -18.95 -20.88 0.62
CA PRO A 175 -19.57 -21.27 1.88
C PRO A 175 -19.08 -20.43 3.06
N GLU A 176 -19.88 -20.43 4.14
CA GLU A 176 -19.53 -19.74 5.39
C GLU A 176 -18.42 -20.47 6.18
N THR A 177 -18.16 -21.75 5.87
CA THR A 177 -17.07 -22.57 6.42
C THR A 177 -15.67 -22.16 5.91
N GLY A 178 -15.60 -21.33 4.87
CA GLY A 178 -14.38 -20.60 4.46
C GLY A 178 -13.69 -21.07 3.18
N GLU A 179 -14.05 -22.24 2.64
CA GLU A 179 -13.37 -22.85 1.50
C GLU A 179 -13.43 -21.97 0.23
N GLY A 180 -12.29 -21.82 -0.44
CA GLY A 180 -12.14 -20.95 -1.61
C GLY A 180 -11.97 -19.46 -1.27
N GLY A 181 -12.07 -19.07 0.00
CA GLY A 181 -11.79 -17.70 0.47
C GLY A 181 -10.89 -17.63 1.70
N SER A 182 -10.34 -18.77 2.13
CA SER A 182 -9.59 -18.94 3.38
C SER A 182 -8.26 -18.17 3.39
N PHE A 183 -7.67 -17.91 2.22
CA PHE A 183 -6.48 -17.09 2.02
C PHE A 183 -6.54 -15.73 2.74
N TYR A 184 -7.70 -15.06 2.65
CA TYR A 184 -7.90 -13.72 3.22
C TYR A 184 -8.28 -13.72 4.71
N GLU A 185 -8.36 -14.88 5.35
CA GLU A 185 -8.69 -15.00 6.76
C GLU A 185 -7.43 -15.06 7.62
N PHE A 186 -7.36 -14.23 8.65
CA PHE A 186 -6.23 -14.13 9.56
C PHE A 186 -6.70 -14.41 11.00
N PRO A 187 -6.80 -15.69 11.42
CA PRO A 187 -7.29 -16.06 12.74
C PRO A 187 -6.54 -15.35 13.88
N GLY A 188 -7.27 -14.87 14.89
CA GLY A 188 -6.70 -14.11 16.02
C GLY A 188 -6.24 -12.67 15.68
N ILE A 189 -6.14 -12.28 14.41
CA ILE A 189 -5.57 -11.00 14.01
C ILE A 189 -6.65 -9.93 13.83
N CYS A 190 -6.54 -8.83 14.57
CA CYS A 190 -7.25 -7.58 14.25
C CYS A 190 -6.46 -6.81 13.18
N PRO A 191 -6.93 -6.70 11.92
CA PRO A 191 -6.11 -6.15 10.83
C PRO A 191 -5.73 -4.68 11.04
N LYS A 192 -6.55 -3.90 11.75
CA LYS A 192 -6.24 -2.50 12.09
C LYS A 192 -5.04 -2.41 13.03
N ASN A 193 -4.99 -3.25 14.07
CA ASN A 193 -3.96 -3.20 15.10
C ASN A 193 -2.65 -3.81 14.57
N PHE A 194 -2.74 -4.96 13.90
CA PHE A 194 -1.59 -5.64 13.32
C PHE A 194 -0.86 -4.78 12.29
N LYS A 195 -1.58 -4.15 11.35
CA LYS A 195 -0.99 -3.20 10.40
C LYS A 195 -0.41 -1.93 11.05
N ASN A 196 -0.68 -1.65 12.32
CA ASN A 196 0.00 -0.57 13.03
C ASN A 196 1.31 -1.09 13.67
N VAL A 197 1.30 -2.26 14.30
CA VAL A 197 2.52 -2.91 14.84
C VAL A 197 3.54 -3.18 13.72
N TYR A 198 3.10 -3.76 12.60
CA TYR A 198 3.93 -4.00 11.43
C TYR A 198 4.56 -2.71 10.88
N ARG A 199 3.83 -1.58 10.91
CA ARG A 199 4.38 -0.28 10.48
C ARG A 199 5.39 0.29 11.47
N SER A 200 5.18 0.14 12.78
CA SER A 200 6.22 0.47 13.77
C SER A 200 7.50 -0.33 13.51
N LYS A 201 7.39 -1.63 13.17
CA LYS A 201 8.56 -2.46 12.83
C LYS A 201 9.28 -2.01 11.57
N LEU A 202 8.57 -1.60 10.53
CA LEU A 202 9.18 -0.93 9.36
C LEU A 202 9.89 0.37 9.75
N ASP A 203 9.29 1.16 10.64
CA ASP A 203 9.81 2.45 11.09
C ASP A 203 11.00 2.33 12.07
N GLU A 204 11.33 1.11 12.49
CA GLU A 204 12.51 0.73 13.29
C GLU A 204 13.68 0.19 12.43
N LEU A 205 13.48 -0.03 11.11
CA LEU A 205 14.50 -0.65 10.24
C LEU A 205 15.74 0.23 10.01
N PRO A 206 16.94 -0.35 9.91
CA PRO A 206 18.19 0.38 9.66
C PRO A 206 18.45 0.72 8.18
N TYR A 207 17.53 0.38 7.27
CA TYR A 207 17.75 0.41 5.82
C TYR A 207 17.35 1.71 5.13
N GLU A 208 17.97 1.99 3.98
CA GLU A 208 17.69 3.18 3.19
C GLU A 208 16.29 3.15 2.55
N HIS A 209 15.48 4.15 2.91
CA HIS A 209 14.07 4.21 2.49
C HIS A 209 13.93 4.23 0.96
N GLU A 210 14.85 4.88 0.23
CA GLU A 210 14.75 4.97 -1.22
C GLU A 210 14.92 3.62 -1.93
N MET A 211 15.55 2.62 -1.31
CA MET A 211 15.70 1.28 -1.89
C MET A 211 14.44 0.42 -1.66
N LEU A 212 13.93 0.38 -0.43
CA LEU A 212 12.70 -0.36 -0.11
C LEU A 212 11.45 0.21 -0.81
N VAL A 213 11.36 1.53 -0.97
CA VAL A 213 10.25 2.15 -1.73
C VAL A 213 10.38 1.88 -3.24
N SER A 214 11.62 1.83 -3.74
CA SER A 214 11.93 1.50 -5.14
C SER A 214 11.53 0.05 -5.46
N GLU A 215 11.91 -0.91 -4.62
CA GLU A 215 11.54 -2.31 -4.85
C GLU A 215 10.05 -2.58 -4.62
N ALA A 216 9.39 -1.87 -3.68
CA ALA A 216 7.94 -2.00 -3.51
C ALA A 216 7.18 -1.59 -4.80
N ASN A 217 7.70 -0.66 -5.60
CA ASN A 217 7.12 -0.33 -6.90
C ASN A 217 7.30 -1.47 -7.93
N VAL A 218 8.42 -2.21 -7.89
CA VAL A 218 8.64 -3.42 -8.71
C VAL A 218 7.71 -4.54 -8.26
N ALA A 219 7.58 -4.78 -6.95
CA ALA A 219 6.65 -5.74 -6.36
C ALA A 219 5.20 -5.48 -6.84
N PHE A 220 4.72 -4.24 -6.74
CA PHE A 220 3.40 -3.88 -7.27
C PHE A 220 3.29 -4.12 -8.79
N ALA A 221 4.32 -3.76 -9.58
CA ALA A 221 4.28 -3.95 -11.02
C ALA A 221 4.26 -5.43 -11.43
N LEU A 222 4.99 -6.31 -10.73
CA LEU A 222 4.95 -7.77 -10.93
C LEU A 222 3.57 -8.34 -10.60
N ASN A 223 2.95 -7.91 -9.49
CA ASN A 223 1.57 -8.27 -9.17
C ASN A 223 0.57 -7.85 -10.26
N ILE A 224 0.80 -6.71 -10.92
CA ILE A 224 -0.06 -6.26 -12.02
C ILE A 224 0.08 -7.16 -13.25
N ARG A 225 1.28 -7.65 -13.60
CA ARG A 225 1.46 -8.60 -14.71
C ARG A 225 0.54 -9.82 -14.56
N ILE A 226 0.45 -10.37 -13.35
CA ILE A 226 -0.42 -11.52 -13.02
C ILE A 226 -1.91 -11.17 -13.20
N PHE A 227 -2.33 -9.94 -12.92
CA PHE A 227 -3.70 -9.49 -13.18
C PHE A 227 -3.95 -9.25 -14.68
N GLU A 228 -2.96 -8.75 -15.42
CA GLU A 228 -3.03 -8.57 -16.89
C GLU A 228 -3.10 -9.92 -17.63
N GLU A 229 -2.39 -10.96 -17.15
CA GLU A 229 -2.55 -12.34 -17.64
C GLU A 229 -3.96 -12.89 -17.43
N ILE A 230 -4.63 -12.51 -16.34
CA ILE A 230 -6.01 -12.93 -16.09
C ILE A 230 -6.98 -12.19 -17.02
N ASP A 231 -6.72 -10.93 -17.37
CA ASP A 231 -7.49 -10.23 -18.41
C ASP A 231 -7.32 -10.89 -19.79
N VAL A 232 -6.09 -11.28 -20.15
CA VAL A 232 -5.81 -12.05 -21.38
C VAL A 232 -6.50 -13.42 -21.36
N TYR A 233 -6.41 -14.16 -20.25
CA TYR A 233 -7.06 -15.48 -20.07
C TYR A 233 -8.59 -15.42 -20.21
N ASN A 234 -9.22 -14.33 -19.75
CA ASN A 234 -10.66 -14.10 -19.90
C ASN A 234 -11.06 -13.56 -21.28
N GLY A 235 -10.12 -13.36 -22.22
CA GLY A 235 -10.40 -12.84 -23.55
C GLY A 235 -10.84 -11.37 -23.57
N VAL A 236 -10.39 -10.56 -22.62
CA VAL A 236 -10.72 -9.13 -22.56
C VAL A 236 -10.14 -8.42 -23.78
N GLU A 237 -10.97 -7.69 -24.52
CA GLU A 237 -10.58 -7.04 -25.78
C GLU A 237 -9.41 -6.06 -25.58
N GLY A 238 -8.35 -6.25 -26.36
CA GLY A 238 -7.13 -5.44 -26.27
C GLY A 238 -6.28 -5.66 -25.03
N ALA A 239 -6.58 -6.66 -24.19
CA ALA A 239 -5.74 -7.00 -23.06
C ALA A 239 -4.35 -7.50 -23.51
N ILE A 240 -3.31 -6.99 -22.84
CA ILE A 240 -1.92 -7.40 -23.01
C ILE A 240 -1.27 -7.45 -21.64
N VAL A 241 -0.35 -8.39 -21.45
CA VAL A 241 0.62 -8.35 -20.35
C VAL A 241 1.71 -7.36 -20.75
N ARG A 242 2.06 -6.40 -19.88
CA ARG A 242 3.23 -5.54 -20.12
C ARG A 242 4.53 -6.36 -20.20
N PRO A 243 5.66 -5.85 -20.74
CA PRO A 243 6.96 -6.53 -20.68
C PRO A 243 7.55 -6.57 -19.25
N LEU A 244 8.45 -7.51 -18.97
CA LEU A 244 9.07 -7.66 -17.64
C LEU A 244 9.98 -6.46 -17.31
N GLU A 245 10.67 -5.96 -18.33
CA GLU A 245 11.55 -4.80 -18.29
C GLU A 245 10.80 -3.57 -17.80
N PHE A 246 9.51 -3.42 -18.15
CA PHE A 246 8.66 -2.36 -17.64
C PHE A 246 8.46 -2.48 -16.13
N ALA A 247 8.15 -3.68 -15.62
CA ALA A 247 7.96 -3.92 -14.19
C ALA A 247 9.24 -3.69 -13.38
N LEU A 248 10.38 -4.20 -13.86
CA LEU A 248 11.69 -3.96 -13.26
C LEU A 248 12.11 -2.47 -13.34
N SER A 249 11.71 -1.75 -14.40
CA SER A 249 11.97 -0.31 -14.53
C SER A 249 11.17 0.58 -13.56
N ALA A 250 10.13 0.05 -12.90
CA ALA A 250 9.31 0.82 -11.95
C ALA A 250 10.15 1.45 -10.82
N ALA A 251 11.21 0.75 -10.39
CA ALA A 251 12.27 1.24 -9.51
C ALA A 251 12.91 2.55 -10.03
N LYS A 252 13.36 2.54 -11.29
CA LYS A 252 14.03 3.67 -11.96
C LYS A 252 13.06 4.83 -12.17
N LYS A 253 11.87 4.55 -12.73
CA LYS A 253 10.79 5.53 -12.95
C LYS A 253 10.42 6.27 -11.67
N TRP A 254 10.26 5.56 -10.55
CA TRP A 254 9.95 6.20 -9.26
C TRP A 254 11.07 7.14 -8.79
N LYS A 255 12.35 6.77 -8.95
CA LYS A 255 13.49 7.64 -8.61
C LYS A 255 13.50 8.90 -9.50
N GLU A 256 13.25 8.75 -10.80
CA GLU A 256 13.16 9.85 -11.78
C GLU A 256 11.98 10.80 -11.48
N ASP A 257 10.78 10.27 -11.24
CA ASP A 257 9.59 11.05 -10.86
C ASP A 257 9.82 11.80 -9.53
N LYS A 258 10.47 11.15 -8.55
CA LYS A 258 10.83 11.77 -7.27
C LYS A 258 11.84 12.90 -7.45
N GLU A 259 12.83 12.74 -8.32
CA GLU A 259 13.76 13.81 -8.67
C GLU A 259 13.08 14.95 -9.43
N ALA A 260 12.23 14.67 -10.42
CA ALA A 260 11.44 15.69 -11.10
C ALA A 260 10.52 16.45 -10.12
N GLY A 261 9.96 15.76 -9.12
CA GLY A 261 9.24 16.36 -7.99
C GLY A 261 10.12 17.24 -7.10
N LYS A 262 11.33 16.78 -6.73
CA LYS A 262 12.34 17.58 -6.02
C LYS A 262 12.67 18.86 -6.83
N ARG A 263 12.93 18.73 -8.14
CA ARG A 263 13.27 19.84 -9.07
C ARG A 263 12.13 20.84 -9.28
N LYS A 264 10.86 20.43 -9.13
CA LYS A 264 9.68 21.33 -9.17
C LYS A 264 9.38 22.01 -7.83
N ASN A 265 9.81 21.43 -6.71
CA ASN A 265 9.64 22.00 -5.36
C ASN A 265 10.85 22.81 -4.88
N SER A 266 12.04 22.61 -5.46
CA SER A 266 13.03 23.68 -5.54
C SER A 266 12.44 24.76 -6.45
N GLY A 267 11.98 25.87 -5.86
CA GLY A 267 11.53 27.04 -6.62
C GLY A 267 12.59 27.47 -7.64
N PRO A 268 12.19 28.04 -8.80
CA PRO A 268 13.10 28.26 -9.92
C PRO A 268 14.32 29.05 -9.46
N ALA A 269 15.50 28.46 -9.67
CA ALA A 269 16.76 29.16 -9.48
C ALA A 269 16.73 30.38 -10.40
N CYS A 270 16.67 31.57 -9.81
CA CYS A 270 16.66 32.82 -10.56
C CYS A 270 17.92 32.85 -11.43
N PRO A 271 17.83 33.09 -12.76
CA PRO A 271 19.00 33.10 -13.64
C PRO A 271 20.01 34.22 -13.31
N PHE A 272 19.65 35.11 -12.38
CA PHE A 272 20.50 36.17 -11.82
C PHE A 272 21.13 35.82 -10.46
N GLY A 273 21.12 34.55 -10.03
CA GLY A 273 22.09 34.00 -9.06
C GLY A 273 21.88 34.26 -7.56
N PHE A 274 20.80 34.90 -7.12
CA PHE A 274 20.61 35.22 -5.70
C PHE A 274 20.06 34.05 -4.86
N THR A 275 20.81 33.63 -3.85
CA THR A 275 20.37 32.63 -2.86
C THR A 275 19.52 33.26 -1.77
N SER A 276 18.27 32.80 -1.60
CA SER A 276 17.29 33.38 -0.66
C SER A 276 17.58 33.05 0.81
N LYS A 277 18.47 33.83 1.45
CA LYS A 277 18.57 33.96 2.91
C LYS A 277 18.90 35.40 3.35
N THR A 278 17.94 36.32 3.28
CA THR A 278 17.79 37.41 4.26
C THR A 278 16.50 38.24 4.06
N ASN A 279 16.20 39.02 5.09
CA ASN A 279 15.01 39.84 5.35
C ASN A 279 14.30 40.56 4.19
N MET A 280 12.97 40.46 4.27
CA MET A 280 11.95 41.37 3.76
C MET A 280 12.29 42.88 3.92
N THR A 281 12.51 43.59 2.82
CA THR A 281 11.97 44.97 2.60
C THR A 281 12.13 45.43 1.14
N ARG A 282 11.13 46.19 0.65
CA ARG A 282 11.11 47.08 -0.54
C ARG A 282 11.75 46.60 -1.86
N CYS A 283 10.92 46.45 -2.89
CA CYS A 283 11.32 46.56 -4.30
C CYS A 283 10.39 47.60 -4.99
N PRO A 284 10.88 48.79 -5.39
CA PRO A 284 10.11 49.82 -6.10
C PRO A 284 10.22 49.70 -7.63
N VAL A 285 9.52 50.58 -8.38
CA VAL A 285 9.25 50.57 -9.85
C VAL A 285 7.95 49.79 -10.17
N MET A 286 6.78 50.44 -10.29
CA MET A 286 6.30 51.37 -11.34
C MET A 286 6.38 50.80 -12.77
N GLY A 287 5.31 50.70 -13.56
CA GLY A 287 3.90 50.97 -13.30
C GLY A 287 3.18 51.43 -14.57
N SER A 288 2.10 50.74 -14.96
CA SER A 288 1.19 51.22 -16.01
C SER A 288 -0.23 50.68 -15.83
N LYS A 289 -1.22 51.51 -16.15
CA LYS A 289 -2.65 51.22 -16.36
C LYS A 289 -2.99 51.80 -17.76
N ASN A 290 -4.04 51.44 -18.49
CA ASN A 290 -5.28 50.72 -18.21
C ASN A 290 -5.69 49.98 -19.54
N MET A 291 -6.86 49.40 -19.85
CA MET A 291 -8.22 49.34 -19.27
C MET A 291 -8.83 47.92 -19.48
N ASN A 292 -10.05 47.73 -18.98
CA ASN A 292 -11.15 46.97 -19.60
C ASN A 292 -10.81 45.61 -20.27
N GLY A 293 -10.54 44.58 -19.45
CA GLY A 293 -10.43 43.20 -19.90
C GLY A 293 -10.49 42.22 -18.72
N VAL A 294 -11.65 42.14 -18.04
CA VAL A 294 -11.77 41.41 -16.75
C VAL A 294 -11.60 39.90 -16.94
N ARG A 295 -10.38 39.40 -16.68
CA ARG A 295 -10.17 38.01 -16.26
C ARG A 295 -10.10 37.94 -14.75
N THR A 296 -11.23 37.63 -14.12
CA THR A 296 -11.25 37.16 -12.74
C THR A 296 -10.40 35.89 -12.64
N MET A 297 -9.45 35.84 -11.68
CA MET A 297 -8.82 34.57 -11.35
C MET A 297 -9.86 33.64 -10.72
N SER A 298 -10.34 32.67 -11.50
CA SER A 298 -11.17 31.58 -11.00
C SER A 298 -10.35 30.72 -10.03
N LYS A 299 -10.40 31.07 -8.74
CA LYS A 299 -9.99 30.14 -7.66
C LYS A 299 -10.73 28.83 -7.91
N ALA A 300 -9.98 27.78 -8.25
CA ALA A 300 -10.55 26.49 -8.64
C ALA A 300 -11.50 26.00 -7.53
N ARG A 301 -12.80 25.97 -7.85
CA ARG A 301 -13.81 25.40 -6.96
C ARG A 301 -13.77 23.89 -7.14
N CYS A 302 -13.53 23.14 -6.07
CA CYS A 302 -13.73 21.70 -6.09
C CYS A 302 -15.20 21.42 -6.46
N PRO A 303 -15.49 20.56 -7.45
CA PRO A 303 -16.87 20.24 -7.79
C PRO A 303 -17.63 19.64 -6.60
N TRP A 304 -18.89 20.04 -6.45
CA TRP A 304 -19.85 19.26 -5.67
C TRP A 304 -20.02 17.88 -6.34
N PRO A 305 -20.07 16.74 -5.61
CA PRO A 305 -20.20 16.60 -4.15
C PRO A 305 -18.88 16.51 -3.35
N PHE A 306 -17.71 16.55 -3.98
CA PHE A 306 -16.42 16.21 -3.34
C PHE A 306 -16.02 17.10 -2.15
N ILE A 307 -16.64 18.28 -2.01
CA ILE A 307 -16.49 19.17 -0.84
C ILE A 307 -16.88 18.46 0.47
N LEU A 308 -17.93 17.62 0.46
CA LEU A 308 -18.48 16.97 1.65
C LEU A 308 -17.47 16.12 2.43
N LEU A 309 -16.52 15.50 1.73
CA LEU A 309 -15.57 14.54 2.28
C LEU A 309 -14.31 15.20 2.87
N HIS A 310 -14.01 16.45 2.53
CA HIS A 310 -12.66 17.02 2.70
C HIS A 310 -12.57 18.45 3.27
N ASP A 311 -13.63 19.26 3.22
CA ASP A 311 -13.66 20.59 3.89
C ASP A 311 -14.84 20.71 4.87
N PRO A 312 -14.62 20.44 6.17
CA PRO A 312 -15.67 20.55 7.19
C PRO A 312 -16.20 21.97 7.41
N LYS A 313 -15.42 23.02 7.10
CA LYS A 313 -15.83 24.41 7.34
C LYS A 313 -16.70 24.95 6.21
N ARG A 314 -16.45 24.55 4.96
CA ARG A 314 -17.28 24.95 3.80
C ARG A 314 -18.55 24.13 3.65
N ARG A 315 -18.64 22.94 4.27
CA ARG A 315 -19.80 22.03 4.23
C ARG A 315 -21.16 22.74 4.39
N PHE A 316 -21.25 23.74 5.26
CA PHE A 316 -22.50 24.45 5.58
C PHE A 316 -22.64 25.84 4.92
N GLN A 317 -21.65 26.27 4.12
CA GLN A 317 -21.63 27.58 3.45
C GLN A 317 -22.17 27.54 2.01
N ASP A 318 -22.45 26.34 1.47
CA ASP A 318 -23.06 26.17 0.15
C ASP A 318 -24.56 25.89 0.28
N TRP A 319 -25.38 26.59 -0.49
CA TRP A 319 -26.83 26.41 -0.54
C TRP A 319 -27.21 25.01 -1.07
N GLN A 320 -26.36 24.39 -1.90
CA GLN A 320 -26.60 23.04 -2.43
C GLN A 320 -26.54 21.96 -1.32
N SER A 321 -25.78 22.19 -0.25
CA SER A 321 -25.80 21.31 0.93
C SER A 321 -27.17 21.32 1.63
N TRP A 322 -27.83 22.48 1.68
CA TRP A 322 -29.14 22.64 2.32
C TRP A 322 -30.27 22.00 1.51
N LEU A 323 -30.20 22.02 0.17
CA LEU A 323 -31.14 21.25 -0.67
C LEU A 323 -31.11 19.74 -0.37
N VAL A 324 -29.92 19.15 -0.25
CA VAL A 324 -29.79 17.70 0.01
C VAL A 324 -30.23 17.34 1.42
N LEU A 325 -29.96 18.19 2.42
CA LEU A 325 -30.49 18.01 3.78
C LEU A 325 -32.02 18.14 3.83
N ALA A 326 -32.61 19.11 3.10
CA ALA A 326 -34.05 19.27 3.01
C ALA A 326 -34.72 18.09 2.28
N GLY A 327 -34.12 17.59 1.20
CA GLY A 327 -34.62 16.40 0.48
C GLY A 327 -34.55 15.13 1.32
N ALA A 328 -33.43 14.90 2.03
CA ALA A 328 -33.28 13.77 2.94
C ALA A 328 -34.26 13.84 4.13
N TYR A 329 -34.50 15.04 4.67
CA TYR A 329 -35.48 15.26 5.73
C TYR A 329 -36.92 15.02 5.23
N GLY A 330 -37.29 15.56 4.06
CA GLY A 330 -38.60 15.34 3.46
C GLY A 330 -38.89 13.86 3.15
N PHE A 331 -37.88 13.12 2.66
CA PHE A 331 -37.99 11.68 2.43
C PHE A 331 -38.14 10.90 3.75
N ALA A 332 -37.39 11.27 4.79
CA ALA A 332 -37.53 10.66 6.12
C ALA A 332 -38.90 10.94 6.75
N VAL A 333 -39.43 12.18 6.65
CA VAL A 333 -40.78 12.52 7.12
C VAL A 333 -41.84 11.74 6.34
N SER A 334 -41.73 11.64 5.01
CA SER A 334 -42.66 10.87 4.18
C SER A 334 -42.67 9.37 4.51
N LEU A 335 -41.56 8.80 4.97
CA LEU A 335 -41.49 7.41 5.45
C LEU A 335 -42.10 7.21 6.85
N ILE A 336 -42.25 8.29 7.63
CA ILE A 336 -42.85 8.27 8.97
C ILE A 336 -44.36 8.53 8.89
N THR A 337 -44.83 9.38 7.99
CA THR A 337 -46.26 9.68 7.78
C THR A 337 -46.96 8.72 6.80
N SER A 338 -46.26 7.69 6.31
CA SER A 338 -46.79 6.64 5.41
C SER A 338 -47.02 5.32 6.16
N LYS A 339 -47.39 5.40 7.45
CA LYS A 339 -47.69 4.27 8.35
C LYS A 339 -48.93 4.55 9.19
#